data_AF-A0A2H3EGM0-F1
#
_entry.id   AF-A0A2H3EGM0-F1
#
_cell.length_a   1.000
_cell.length_b   1.000
_cell.length_c   1.000
_cell.angle_alpha   90.00
_cell.angle_beta   90.00
_cell.angle_gamma   90.00
#
_symmetry.space_group_name_H-M   'P 1'
#
loop_
_entity.id
_entity.type
_entity.pdbx_description
1 polymer ?
#
loop_
_entity_poly.entity_id
_entity_poly.type
_entity_poly.pdbx_seq_one_letter_code
_entity_poly.pdbx_strand_id
1 'polypeptide(L)'
;GTFVGIFAGELLSFKESETRLSGYGPLGGCYVVDIDFYHTRNSAKKYCIDSTSVGNFTRFMVCISSPFSTMLPVHDAHKNHSCVPNCAFFPCILNDSDTDKPLLTIFTTTEVHPGEELTLSYCGDTQD
;
A
#
# COMPACT_ATOMS: atom_id res chain seq x y z
N GLY A 1 -11.34 13.26 -0.02
CA GLY A 1 -10.21 13.70 0.82
C GLY A 1 -10.45 13.46 2.30
N THR A 2 -11.18 12.41 2.67
CA THR A 2 -11.45 12.07 4.07
C THR A 2 -10.36 11.14 4.58
N PHE A 3 -9.83 11.38 5.79
CA PHE A 3 -8.83 10.50 6.39
C PHE A 3 -9.45 9.13 6.69
N VAL A 4 -8.78 8.06 6.24
CA VAL A 4 -9.20 6.67 6.47
C VAL A 4 -8.37 6.02 7.57
N GLY A 5 -7.05 6.18 7.51
CA GLY A 5 -6.14 5.53 8.44
C GLY A 5 -4.68 5.63 8.03
N ILE A 6 -3.83 4.93 8.77
CA ILE A 6 -2.41 4.75 8.45
C ILE A 6 -2.21 3.30 8.01
N PHE A 7 -1.47 3.07 6.94
CA PHE A 7 -1.01 1.74 6.59
C PHE A 7 0.07 1.29 7.55
N ALA A 8 -0.34 0.48 8.52
CA ALA A 8 0.50 0.09 9.64
C ALA A 8 1.07 -1.32 9.44
N GLY A 9 2.34 -1.47 9.81
CA GLY A 9 3.08 -2.72 9.81
C GLY A 9 4.46 -2.52 10.44
N GLU A 10 5.34 -3.49 10.25
CA GLU A 10 6.75 -3.38 10.64
C GLU A 10 7.49 -2.44 9.68
N LEU A 11 8.22 -1.46 10.21
CA LEU A 11 9.14 -0.64 9.41
C LEU A 11 10.44 -1.44 9.19
N LEU A 12 10.72 -1.80 7.95
CA LEU A 12 11.91 -2.57 7.57
C LEU A 12 12.86 -1.73 6.73
N SER A 13 14.15 -2.04 6.83
CA SER A 13 15.11 -1.60 5.81
C SER A 13 14.87 -2.34 4.50
N PHE A 14 15.23 -1.72 3.38
CA PHE A 14 15.10 -2.36 2.05
C PHE A 14 15.81 -3.72 1.98
N LYS A 15 17.00 -3.86 2.56
CA LYS A 15 17.74 -5.13 2.58
C LYS A 15 17.01 -6.24 3.35
N GLU A 16 16.38 -5.87 4.47
CA GLU A 16 15.58 -6.81 5.28
C GLU A 16 14.32 -7.23 4.53
N SER A 17 13.67 -6.31 3.82
CA SER A 17 12.47 -6.63 3.04
C SER A 17 12.76 -7.62 1.92
N GLU A 18 13.86 -7.45 1.18
CA GLU A 18 14.30 -8.40 0.15
C GLU A 18 14.54 -9.80 0.74
N THR A 19 15.17 -9.85 1.91
CA THR A 19 15.44 -11.10 2.62
C THR A 19 14.13 -11.81 2.99
N ARG A 20 13.14 -11.09 3.53
CA ARG A 20 11.83 -11.65 3.90
C ARG A 20 10.99 -12.05 2.69
N LEU A 21 10.94 -11.20 1.66
CA LEU A 21 10.20 -11.43 0.42
C LEU A 21 10.63 -12.72 -0.26
N SER A 22 11.91 -13.11 -0.17
CA SER A 22 12.41 -14.38 -0.71
C SER A 22 11.78 -15.62 -0.06
N GLY A 23 11.37 -15.51 1.21
CA GLY A 23 10.71 -16.58 1.96
C GLY A 23 9.19 -16.49 1.96
N TYR A 24 8.62 -15.40 1.44
CA TYR A 24 7.18 -15.21 1.37
C TYR A 24 6.56 -16.02 0.23
N GLY A 25 5.40 -16.62 0.52
CA GLY A 25 4.58 -17.27 -0.49
C GLY A 25 4.02 -16.26 -1.50
N PRO A 26 3.27 -16.72 -2.51
CA PRO A 26 2.84 -15.88 -3.64
C PRO A 26 2.05 -14.61 -3.27
N LEU A 27 1.46 -14.58 -2.08
CA LEU A 27 0.68 -13.45 -1.57
C LEU A 27 1.44 -12.53 -0.60
N GLY A 28 2.59 -12.95 -0.06
CA GLY A 28 3.26 -12.19 1.00
C GLY A 28 3.83 -10.85 0.52
N GLY A 29 4.20 -10.75 -0.76
CA GLY A 29 4.61 -9.47 -1.35
C GLY A 29 3.50 -8.42 -1.44
N CYS A 30 2.22 -8.81 -1.37
CA CYS A 30 1.09 -7.88 -1.45
C CYS A 30 0.91 -7.04 -0.17
N TYR A 31 1.61 -7.39 0.91
CA TYR A 31 1.52 -6.71 2.20
C TYR A 31 2.73 -5.80 2.48
N VAL A 32 3.68 -5.74 1.55
CA VAL A 32 4.90 -4.94 1.66
C VAL A 32 4.77 -3.70 0.77
N VAL A 33 4.95 -2.52 1.35
CA VAL A 33 4.80 -1.23 0.67
C VAL A 33 6.06 -0.41 0.84
N ASP A 34 6.70 -0.07 -0.27
CA ASP A 34 7.87 0.80 -0.27
C ASP A 34 7.52 2.23 0.17
N ILE A 35 8.44 2.89 0.86
CA ILE A 35 8.33 4.32 1.17
C ILE A 35 9.09 5.10 0.09
N ASP A 36 8.39 5.46 -1.00
CA ASP A 36 8.99 6.05 -2.23
C ASP A 36 8.30 7.35 -2.73
N PHE A 37 7.89 8.20 -1.79
CA PHE A 37 7.30 9.50 -2.09
C PHE A 37 8.25 10.47 -2.77
N TYR A 38 7.70 11.53 -3.39
CA TYR A 38 8.46 12.55 -4.12
C TYR A 38 9.67 13.14 -3.38
N HIS A 39 9.62 13.26 -2.05
CA HIS A 39 10.71 13.80 -1.23
C HIS A 39 11.80 12.77 -0.91
N THR A 40 11.52 11.47 -1.03
CA THR A 40 12.48 10.38 -0.84
C THR A 40 13.03 9.83 -2.16
N ARG A 41 12.37 10.11 -3.31
CA ARG A 41 12.70 9.62 -4.66
C ARG A 41 14.13 9.91 -5.16
N ASN A 42 14.75 10.99 -4.69
CA ASN A 42 16.12 11.34 -5.12
C ASN A 42 17.21 10.53 -4.40
N SER A 43 16.83 9.63 -3.49
CA SER A 43 17.73 8.75 -2.76
C SER A 43 17.40 7.28 -3.03
N ALA A 44 18.36 6.39 -2.80
CA ALA A 44 18.09 4.96 -2.84
C ALA A 44 16.97 4.61 -1.84
N LYS A 45 16.04 3.71 -2.24
CA LYS A 45 14.96 3.22 -1.37
C LYS A 45 15.55 2.73 -0.03
N LYS A 46 15.12 3.33 1.08
CA LYS A 46 15.67 3.04 2.41
C LYS A 46 14.79 2.11 3.21
N TYR A 47 13.48 2.32 3.15
CA TYR A 47 12.52 1.67 4.04
C TYR A 47 11.26 1.23 3.30
N CYS A 48 10.60 0.23 3.87
CA CYS A 48 9.26 -0.21 3.50
C CYS A 48 8.46 -0.54 4.76
N ILE A 49 7.14 -0.60 4.63
CA ILE A 49 6.23 -1.13 5.65
C ILE A 49 5.84 -2.55 5.25
N ASP A 50 6.13 -3.52 6.11
CA ASP A 50 5.71 -4.92 5.97
C ASP A 50 4.54 -5.21 6.92
N SER A 51 3.36 -5.41 6.36
CA SER A 51 2.14 -5.73 7.11
C SER A 51 1.79 -7.23 7.10
N THR A 52 2.71 -8.10 6.68
CA THR A 52 2.46 -9.54 6.49
C THR A 52 2.03 -10.22 7.79
N SER A 53 2.79 -9.98 8.87
CA SER A 53 2.55 -10.60 10.19
C SER A 53 1.77 -9.69 11.13
N VAL A 54 1.99 -8.38 11.05
CA VAL A 54 1.41 -7.39 11.96
C VAL A 54 0.93 -6.18 11.16
N GLY A 55 -0.29 -5.72 11.41
CA GLY A 55 -0.86 -4.53 10.79
C GLY A 55 -2.25 -4.23 11.31
N ASN A 56 -2.84 -3.11 10.90
CA ASN A 56 -4.23 -2.76 11.24
C ASN A 56 -5.19 -3.15 10.09
N PHE A 57 -6.42 -2.66 10.11
CA PHE A 57 -7.43 -3.02 9.10
C PHE A 57 -7.05 -2.62 7.66
N THR A 58 -6.16 -1.64 7.46
CA THR A 58 -5.85 -1.13 6.12
C THR A 58 -5.11 -2.16 5.26
N ARG A 59 -4.45 -3.15 5.87
CA ARG A 59 -3.82 -4.28 5.16
C ARG A 59 -4.82 -5.12 4.37
N PHE A 60 -6.11 -5.02 4.69
CA PHE A 60 -7.19 -5.75 4.00
C PHE A 60 -7.84 -4.91 2.90
N MET A 61 -7.43 -3.65 2.68
CA MET A 61 -7.93 -2.85 1.56
C MET A 61 -7.45 -3.47 0.24
N VAL A 62 -8.37 -3.59 -0.73
CA VAL A 62 -8.12 -4.27 -2.00
C VAL A 62 -7.06 -3.53 -2.82
N CYS A 63 -6.00 -4.26 -3.17
CA CYS A 63 -4.97 -3.84 -4.11
C CYS A 63 -5.41 -4.10 -5.55
N ILE A 64 -5.57 -3.05 -6.35
CA ILE A 64 -5.98 -3.17 -7.76
C ILE A 64 -4.78 -3.49 -8.68
N SER A 65 -3.55 -3.24 -8.23
CA SER A 65 -2.35 -3.29 -9.08
C SER A 65 -1.45 -4.51 -8.85
N SER A 66 -1.85 -5.48 -8.02
CA SER A 66 -1.07 -6.72 -7.90
C SER A 66 -1.25 -7.55 -9.18
N PRO A 67 -0.17 -7.93 -9.90
CA PRO A 67 -0.26 -8.86 -11.02
C PRO A 67 -0.82 -10.24 -10.61
N PHE A 68 -0.98 -10.49 -9.31
CA PHE A 68 -1.51 -11.71 -8.73
C PHE A 68 -3.04 -11.69 -8.48
N SER A 69 -3.74 -10.58 -8.77
CA SER A 69 -5.21 -10.49 -8.67
C SER A 69 -5.95 -11.44 -9.65
N THR A 70 -5.22 -12.09 -10.56
CA THR A 70 -5.75 -13.08 -11.51
C THR A 70 -5.88 -14.51 -10.96
N MET A 71 -5.46 -14.79 -9.72
CA MET A 71 -5.37 -16.16 -9.18
C MET A 71 -6.46 -16.55 -8.16
N LEU A 72 -7.45 -15.69 -7.88
CA LEU A 72 -8.63 -16.09 -7.12
C LEU A 72 -9.78 -16.46 -8.07
N PRO A 73 -10.30 -17.70 -8.04
CA PRO A 73 -11.46 -18.09 -8.83
C PRO A 73 -12.72 -17.54 -8.16
N VAL A 74 -12.92 -16.23 -8.23
CA VAL A 74 -14.23 -15.63 -8.00
C VAL A 74 -15.02 -15.75 -9.29
N HIS A 75 -16.05 -16.58 -9.27
CA HIS A 75 -16.97 -16.91 -10.37
C HIS A 75 -17.78 -15.72 -10.94
N ASP A 76 -17.37 -14.49 -10.64
CA ASP A 76 -17.96 -13.24 -11.12
C ASP A 76 -16.87 -12.18 -11.40
N ALA A 77 -15.73 -12.61 -11.92
CA ALA A 77 -14.57 -11.77 -12.27
C ALA A 77 -14.82 -10.79 -13.44
N HIS A 78 -16.08 -10.46 -13.75
CA HIS A 78 -16.44 -9.51 -14.80
C HIS A 78 -16.65 -8.07 -14.29
N LYS A 79 -16.43 -7.77 -13.00
CA LYS A 79 -16.63 -6.41 -12.45
C LYS A 79 -15.70 -5.98 -11.30
N ASN A 80 -14.43 -6.39 -11.26
CA ASN A 80 -13.49 -5.76 -10.31
C ASN A 80 -12.19 -5.23 -10.91
N HIS A 81 -12.15 -5.02 -12.23
CA HIS A 81 -11.19 -4.08 -12.81
C HIS A 81 -11.68 -2.65 -12.58
N SER A 82 -11.84 -2.24 -11.31
CA SER A 82 -11.90 -0.82 -11.01
C SER A 82 -10.49 -0.28 -11.15
N CYS A 83 -10.09 0.20 -12.32
CA CYS A 83 -8.79 0.87 -12.52
C CYS A 83 -8.71 2.23 -11.78
N VAL A 84 -9.67 2.52 -10.88
CA VAL A 84 -9.82 3.79 -10.19
C VAL A 84 -10.00 3.50 -8.70
N PRO A 85 -8.91 3.49 -7.91
CA PRO A 85 -9.03 3.38 -6.45
C PRO A 85 -9.72 4.61 -5.87
N ASN A 86 -10.57 4.41 -4.86
CA ASN A 86 -11.22 5.51 -4.12
C ASN A 86 -10.39 6.00 -2.92
N CYS A 87 -9.21 5.40 -2.68
CA CYS A 87 -8.23 5.81 -1.67
C CYS A 87 -6.79 5.87 -2.25
N ALA A 88 -5.95 6.74 -1.68
CA ALA A 88 -4.55 6.85 -2.05
C ALA A 88 -3.63 7.12 -0.84
N PHE A 89 -2.35 6.81 -1.00
CA PHE A 89 -1.31 7.13 -0.02
C PHE A 89 -0.89 8.60 -0.08
N PHE A 90 -0.68 9.17 1.11
CA PHE A 90 -0.07 10.47 1.31
C PHE A 90 0.97 10.37 2.43
N PRO A 91 2.15 11.00 2.27
CA PRO A 91 3.14 11.01 3.33
C PRO A 91 2.70 11.96 4.45
N CYS A 92 2.76 11.51 5.69
CA CYS A 92 2.60 12.38 6.84
C CYS A 92 3.85 12.33 7.72
N ILE A 93 4.59 13.44 7.75
CA ILE A 93 5.74 13.62 8.63
C ILE A 93 5.22 14.32 9.90
N LEU A 94 5.41 13.68 11.04
CA LEU A 94 5.04 14.23 12.33
C LEU A 94 6.31 14.59 13.11
N ASN A 95 6.67 13.79 14.12
CA ASN A 95 7.73 14.08 15.08
C ASN A 95 9.07 13.36 14.77
N ASP A 96 9.32 12.97 13.52
CA ASP A 96 10.59 12.35 13.13
C ASP A 96 11.44 13.36 12.34
N SER A 97 12.72 13.49 12.71
CA SER A 97 13.69 14.26 11.95
C SER A 97 14.13 13.55 10.66
N ASP A 98 13.95 12.23 10.61
CA ASP A 98 14.22 11.41 9.43
C ASP A 98 13.04 11.53 8.46
N THR A 99 13.20 12.39 7.45
CA THR A 99 12.19 12.59 6.40
C THR A 99 12.01 11.36 5.51
N ASP A 100 12.85 10.33 5.63
CA ASP A 100 12.71 9.08 4.87
C ASP A 100 11.76 8.07 5.55
N LYS A 101 11.18 8.42 6.71
CA LYS A 101 10.21 7.59 7.45
C LYS A 101 8.84 8.26 7.63
N PRO A 102 8.22 8.85 6.60
CA PRO A 102 6.86 9.35 6.72
C PRO A 102 5.89 8.21 7.05
N LEU A 103 4.82 8.54 7.77
CA LEU A 103 3.68 7.65 7.90
C LEU A 103 2.98 7.52 6.54
N LEU A 104 2.63 6.29 6.16
CA LEU A 104 1.78 5.98 5.00
C LEU A 104 0.32 6.27 5.35
N THR A 105 -0.12 7.53 5.26
CA THR A 105 -1.52 7.89 5.53
C THR A 105 -2.40 7.64 4.32
N ILE A 106 -3.65 7.24 4.55
CA ILE A 106 -4.63 6.94 3.51
C ILE A 106 -5.76 7.94 3.59
N PHE A 107 -6.06 8.58 2.46
CA PHE A 107 -7.20 9.47 2.30
C PHE A 107 -8.06 9.04 1.12
N THR A 108 -9.37 9.30 1.19
CA THR A 108 -10.24 9.09 0.04
C THR A 108 -9.90 10.07 -1.08
N THR A 109 -9.85 9.60 -2.32
CA THR A 109 -9.68 10.43 -3.52
C THR A 109 -11.02 10.89 -4.10
N THR A 110 -12.09 10.16 -3.78
CA THR A 110 -13.48 10.46 -4.17
C THR A 110 -14.40 10.47 -2.94
N GLU A 111 -15.68 10.77 -3.17
CA GLU A 111 -16.73 10.45 -2.21
C GLU A 111 -16.88 8.92 -2.13
N VAL A 112 -17.17 8.40 -0.93
CA VAL A 112 -17.36 6.97 -0.66
C VAL A 112 -18.68 6.82 0.10
N HIS A 113 -19.59 6.00 -0.43
CA HIS A 113 -20.90 5.79 0.16
C HIS A 113 -20.91 4.67 1.22
N PRO A 114 -21.86 4.66 2.17
CA PRO A 114 -21.98 3.56 3.12
C PRO A 114 -22.14 2.21 2.43
N GLY A 115 -21.29 1.24 2.79
CA GLY A 115 -21.27 -0.10 2.19
C GLY A 115 -20.41 -0.23 0.92
N GLU A 116 -19.85 0.87 0.41
CA GLU A 116 -18.88 0.83 -0.67
C GLU A 116 -17.53 0.29 -0.17
N GLU A 117 -16.88 -0.55 -0.98
CA GLU A 117 -15.58 -1.10 -0.68
C GLU A 117 -14.48 -0.04 -0.80
N LEU A 118 -13.59 0.01 0.19
CA LEU A 118 -12.41 0.88 0.13
C LEU A 118 -11.29 0.19 -0.65
N THR A 119 -10.82 0.86 -1.69
CA THR A 119 -9.84 0.32 -2.63
C THR A 119 -8.61 1.23 -2.73
N LEU A 120 -7.43 0.63 -2.81
CA LEU A 120 -6.16 1.35 -2.81
C LEU A 120 -5.20 0.75 -3.85
N SER A 121 -4.47 1.60 -4.57
CA SER A 121 -3.38 1.15 -5.44
C SER A 121 -2.09 1.12 -4.65
N TYR A 122 -1.46 -0.07 -4.56
CA TYR A 122 -0.16 -0.24 -3.91
C TYR A 122 0.99 0.14 -4.84
N CYS A 123 0.72 0.18 -6.15
CA CYS A 123 1.57 0.90 -7.09
C CYS A 123 1.24 2.39 -6.93
N GLY A 124 2.22 3.20 -6.54
CA GLY A 124 2.11 4.66 -6.64
C GLY A 124 1.79 5.10 -8.07
N ASP A 125 1.48 6.38 -8.27
CA ASP A 125 1.18 6.96 -9.59
C ASP A 125 2.22 6.48 -10.62
N THR A 126 1.82 5.58 -11.51
CA THR A 126 2.53 5.25 -12.74
C THR A 126 2.23 6.35 -13.74
N GLN A 127 2.60 7.58 -13.41
CA GLN A 127 2.68 8.67 -14.38
C GLN A 127 4.12 8.72 -14.84
N ASP A 128 4.42 7.91 -15.86
CA ASP A 128 5.34 8.32 -16.94
C ASP A 128 4.49 8.95 -18.05
#